data_AF-A0A2V9JRU8-F1
#
_entry.id   AF-A0A2V9JRU8-F1
#
_cell.length_a   1.000
_cell.length_b   1.000
_cell.length_c   1.000
_cell.angle_alpha   90.00
_cell.angle_beta   90.00
_cell.angle_gamma   90.00
#
_symmetry.space_group_name_H-M   'P 1'
#
loop_
_entity.id
_entity.type
_entity.pdbx_description
1 polymer ?
#
loop_
_entity_poly.entity_id
_entity_poly.type
_entity_poly.pdbx_seq_one_letter_code
_entity_poly.pdbx_strand_id
1 'polypeptide(L)'
;MHLLKRFFWVLIALVGAAALGMIAASRGEPLNAVWLVAAAACIYLLGYRFYSRFVAFRVLELDDRRATPAERLDDGRDFVPTNKWVVFGHHFAAIAGPGPLVGPILAAQFGYLPGTLWIVIGG
;
A
#
# COMPACT_ATOMS: atom_id res chain seq x y z
N MET A 1 7.93 -15.23 22.44
CA MET A 1 7.07 -14.90 21.26
C MET A 1 7.17 -13.46 20.78
N HIS A 2 7.25 -12.42 21.63
CA HIS A 2 7.41 -11.03 21.16
C HIS A 2 8.73 -10.74 20.45
N LEU A 3 9.83 -11.37 20.90
CA LEU A 3 11.16 -11.18 20.29
C LEU A 3 11.21 -11.72 18.85
N LEU A 4 10.67 -12.92 18.62
CA LEU A 4 10.59 -13.53 17.28
C LEU A 4 9.74 -12.69 16.31
N LYS A 5 8.62 -12.11 16.79
CA LYS A 5 7.80 -11.20 15.98
C LYS A 5 8.56 -9.93 15.61
N ARG A 6 9.35 -9.35 16.52
CA ARG A 6 10.18 -8.17 16.22
C ARG A 6 11.26 -8.52 15.20
N PHE A 7 11.92 -9.66 15.39
CA PHE A 7 12.94 -10.15 14.46
C PHE A 7 12.37 -10.36 13.05
N PHE A 8 11.16 -10.91 12.93
CA PHE A 8 10.46 -11.08 11.65
C PHE A 8 10.25 -9.75 10.91
N TRP A 9 9.77 -8.70 11.58
CA TRP A 9 9.56 -7.40 10.94
C TRP A 9 10.87 -6.69 10.57
N VAL A 10 11.91 -6.87 11.40
CA VAL A 10 13.27 -6.39 11.07
C VAL A 10 13.80 -7.11 9.83
N LEU A 11 13.60 -8.43 9.73
CA LEU A 11 13.99 -9.20 8.56
C LEU A 11 13.29 -8.70 7.29
N ILE A 12 11.98 -8.45 7.34
CA ILE A 12 11.23 -7.88 6.20
C ILE A 12 11.80 -6.51 5.80
N ALA A 13 12.11 -5.65 6.77
CA ALA A 13 12.70 -4.34 6.48
C ALA A 13 14.08 -4.46 5.84
N LEU A 14 14.93 -5.38 6.32
CA LEU A 14 16.25 -5.63 5.75
C LEU A 14 16.15 -6.19 4.32
N VAL A 15 15.23 -7.13 4.07
CA VAL A 15 15.00 -7.67 2.72
C VAL A 15 14.50 -6.60 1.77
N GLY A 16 13.55 -5.75 2.21
CA GLY A 16 13.06 -4.63 1.41
C GLY A 16 14.16 -3.61 1.08
N ALA A 17 14.99 -3.27 2.07
CA ALA A 17 16.12 -2.36 1.89
C ALA A 17 17.18 -2.94 0.95
N ALA A 18 17.50 -4.22 1.09
CA ALA A 18 18.43 -4.91 0.20
C ALA A 18 17.89 -4.96 -1.24
N ALA A 19 16.60 -5.29 -1.41
CA ALA A 19 15.97 -5.31 -2.73
C ALA A 19 15.99 -3.93 -3.41
N LEU A 20 15.65 -2.86 -2.69
CA LEU A 20 15.79 -1.49 -3.19
C LEU A 20 17.24 -1.11 -3.51
N GLY A 21 18.18 -1.50 -2.66
CA GLY A 21 19.61 -1.28 -2.88
C GLY A 21 20.11 -1.97 -4.15
N MET A 22 19.68 -3.22 -4.38
CA MET A 22 19.99 -3.96 -5.60
C MET A 22 19.45 -3.26 -6.84
N ILE A 23 18.20 -2.80 -6.81
CA ILE A 23 17.57 -2.04 -7.91
C ILE A 23 18.34 -0.75 -8.21
N ALA A 24 18.79 -0.04 -7.17
CA ALA A 24 19.50 1.23 -7.32
C ALA A 24 20.95 1.06 -7.82
N ALA A 25 21.62 -0.04 -7.44
CA ALA A 25 23.02 -0.32 -7.75
C ALA A 25 23.21 -1.04 -9.10
N SER A 26 22.23 -1.82 -9.57
CA SER A 26 22.30 -2.52 -10.84
C SER A 26 22.17 -1.54 -12.02
N ARG A 27 23.30 -1.00 -12.48
CA ARG A 27 23.40 -0.17 -13.69
C ARG A 27 24.17 -0.93 -14.77
N GLY A 28 23.51 -1.30 -15.85
CA GLY A 28 24.13 -1.94 -17.02
C GLY A 28 23.79 -3.42 -17.24
N GLU A 29 23.19 -4.10 -16.25
CA GLU A 29 22.64 -5.45 -16.39
C GLU A 29 21.11 -5.43 -16.44
N PRO A 30 20.46 -6.39 -17.14
CA PRO A 30 19.01 -6.52 -17.11
C PRO A 30 18.54 -6.85 -15.68
N LEU A 31 17.86 -5.90 -15.04
CA LEU A 31 17.31 -6.06 -13.70
C LEU A 31 16.21 -7.13 -13.70
N ASN A 32 16.35 -8.12 -12.83
CA ASN A 32 15.30 -9.11 -12.61
C ASN A 32 14.10 -8.48 -11.88
N ALA A 33 12.90 -8.62 -12.45
CA ALA A 33 11.65 -8.12 -11.89
C ALA A 33 11.36 -8.63 -10.46
N VAL A 34 11.95 -9.78 -10.06
CA VAL A 34 11.86 -10.32 -8.69
C VAL A 34 12.29 -9.30 -7.65
N TRP A 35 13.31 -8.48 -7.92
CA TRP A 35 13.76 -7.45 -6.98
C TRP A 35 12.73 -6.35 -6.77
N LEU A 36 12.05 -5.92 -7.85
CA LEU A 36 10.97 -4.92 -7.80
C LEU A 36 9.78 -5.44 -6.99
N VAL A 37 9.37 -6.69 -7.25
CA VAL A 37 8.26 -7.34 -6.54
C VAL A 37 8.60 -7.54 -5.06
N ALA A 38 9.81 -8.00 -4.74
CA ALA A 38 10.26 -8.20 -3.37
C ALA A 38 10.31 -6.88 -2.59
N ALA A 39 10.85 -5.81 -3.20
CA ALA A 39 10.88 -4.48 -2.59
C ALA A 39 9.46 -3.96 -2.30
N ALA A 40 8.57 -3.99 -3.30
CA ALA A 40 7.19 -3.54 -3.16
C ALA A 40 6.44 -4.35 -2.09
N ALA A 41 6.55 -5.68 -2.10
CA ALA A 41 5.90 -6.54 -1.12
C ALA A 41 6.37 -6.23 0.30
N CYS A 42 7.68 -6.08 0.53
CA CYS A 42 8.21 -5.75 1.85
C CYS A 42 7.70 -4.39 2.34
N ILE A 43 7.68 -3.38 1.47
CA ILE A 43 7.25 -2.02 1.83
C ILE A 43 5.75 -2.00 2.12
N TYR A 44 4.92 -2.65 1.31
CA TYR A 44 3.49 -2.74 1.58
C TYR A 44 3.16 -3.56 2.83
N LEU A 45 3.92 -4.62 3.15
CA LEU A 45 3.76 -5.34 4.42
C LEU A 45 4.07 -4.46 5.63
N LEU A 46 5.14 -3.65 5.55
CA LEU A 46 5.49 -2.69 6.60
C LEU A 46 4.45 -1.57 6.70
N GLY A 47 4.02 -1.00 5.58
CA GLY A 47 2.96 0.00 5.52
C GLY A 47 1.65 -0.54 6.10
N TYR A 48 1.23 -1.72 5.68
CA TYR A 48 0.06 -2.39 6.23
C TYR A 48 0.19 -2.61 7.74
N ARG A 49 1.36 -3.00 8.26
CA ARG A 49 1.48 -3.29 9.70
C ARG A 49 1.60 -2.04 10.59
N PHE A 50 2.37 -1.05 10.16
CA PHE A 50 2.74 0.09 10.98
C PHE A 50 1.90 1.33 10.64
N TYR A 51 1.79 1.66 9.35
CA TYR A 51 1.07 2.84 8.91
C TYR A 51 -0.44 2.66 9.02
N SER A 52 -1.01 1.52 8.58
CA SER A 52 -2.46 1.29 8.73
C SER A 52 -2.90 1.32 10.19
N ARG A 53 -2.06 0.83 11.10
CA ARG A 53 -2.33 0.85 12.55
C ARG A 53 -2.30 2.29 13.09
N PHE A 54 -1.36 3.11 12.64
CA PHE A 54 -1.34 4.53 13.00
C PHE A 54 -2.61 5.22 12.52
N VAL A 55 -2.98 5.03 11.25
CA VAL A 55 -4.20 5.62 10.68
C VAL A 55 -5.45 5.15 11.43
N ALA A 56 -5.60 3.84 11.66
CA ALA A 56 -6.76 3.27 12.33
C ALA A 56 -6.96 3.79 13.77
N PHE A 57 -5.90 3.86 14.57
CA PHE A 57 -6.04 4.14 16.02
C PHE A 57 -5.66 5.55 16.45
N ARG A 58 -4.99 6.34 15.60
CA ARG A 58 -4.56 7.70 15.94
C ARG A 58 -5.17 8.77 15.04
N VAL A 59 -5.56 8.43 13.82
CA VAL A 59 -6.17 9.38 12.89
C VAL A 59 -7.68 9.19 12.85
N LEU A 60 -8.14 7.98 12.55
CA LEU A 60 -9.56 7.66 12.41
C LEU A 60 -10.22 7.27 13.73
N GLU A 61 -9.43 6.88 14.73
CA GLU A 61 -9.88 6.43 16.05
C GLU A 61 -11.04 5.42 15.95
N LEU A 62 -10.81 4.35 15.18
CA LEU A 62 -11.84 3.33 14.91
C LEU A 62 -12.37 2.73 16.22
N ASP A 63 -13.69 2.75 16.36
CA ASP A 63 -14.42 2.26 17.53
C ASP A 63 -15.63 1.44 17.07
N ASP A 64 -15.60 0.13 17.35
CA ASP A 64 -16.66 -0.82 16.96
C ASP A 64 -17.99 -0.55 17.68
N ARG A 65 -17.98 0.29 18.74
CA ARG A 65 -19.20 0.69 19.46
C ARG A 65 -19.82 1.96 18.90
N ARG A 66 -19.16 2.63 17.96
CA ARG A 66 -19.62 3.88 17.34
C ARG A 66 -20.35 3.58 16.04
N ALA A 67 -21.63 3.93 15.99
CA ALA A 67 -22.40 3.87 14.75
C ALA A 67 -21.75 4.72 13.66
N THR A 68 -21.62 4.15 12.46
CA THR A 68 -21.00 4.83 11.32
C THR A 68 -21.87 6.00 10.84
N PRO A 69 -21.32 6.99 10.11
CA PRO A 69 -22.14 8.06 9.52
C PRO A 69 -23.28 7.52 8.64
N ALA A 70 -23.07 6.40 7.95
CA ALA A 70 -24.09 5.73 7.15
C ALA A 70 -25.32 5.29 7.98
N GLU A 71 -25.14 4.94 9.25
CA GLU A 71 -26.24 4.56 10.15
C GLU A 71 -26.85 5.75 10.90
N ARG A 72 -26.03 6.77 11.21
CA ARG A 72 -26.47 7.94 12.00
C ARG A 72 -27.15 9.04 11.19
N LEU A 73 -26.79 9.17 9.92
CA LEU A 73 -27.21 10.25 9.03
C LEU A 73 -27.92 9.68 7.78
N ASP A 74 -28.52 8.50 7.87
CA ASP A 74 -29.16 7.79 6.74
C ASP A 74 -30.16 8.69 6.00
N ASP A 75 -29.74 9.21 4.85
CA ASP A 75 -30.48 10.20 4.06
C ASP A 75 -30.92 9.65 2.69
N GLY A 76 -30.60 8.39 2.41
CA GLY A 76 -30.91 7.73 1.15
C GLY A 76 -30.11 8.23 -0.07
N ARG A 77 -29.09 9.09 0.12
CA ARG A 77 -28.28 9.67 -0.96
C ARG A 77 -26.78 9.61 -0.66
N ASP A 78 -26.33 10.40 0.32
CA ASP A 78 -24.91 10.54 0.68
C ASP A 78 -24.52 9.52 1.76
N PHE A 79 -25.45 9.16 2.63
CA PHE A 79 -25.27 8.20 3.71
C PHE A 79 -26.30 7.09 3.57
N VAL A 80 -25.85 5.92 3.11
CA VAL A 80 -26.71 4.74 2.95
C VAL A 80 -26.00 3.50 3.52
N PRO A 81 -26.61 2.80 4.49
CA PRO A 81 -26.06 1.54 5.00
C PRO A 81 -25.87 0.53 3.86
N THR A 82 -24.61 0.18 3.60
CA THR A 82 -24.23 -0.69 2.47
C THR A 82 -23.37 -1.84 2.97
N ASN A 83 -23.47 -2.99 2.31
CA ASN A 83 -22.62 -4.14 2.62
C ASN A 83 -21.13 -3.78 2.48
N LYS A 84 -20.35 -4.01 3.55
CA LYS A 84 -18.91 -3.69 3.62
C LYS A 84 -18.09 -4.23 2.45
N TRP A 85 -18.44 -5.37 1.88
CA TRP A 85 -17.70 -5.97 0.76
C TRP A 85 -17.92 -5.21 -0.54
N VAL A 86 -19.11 -4.64 -0.73
CA VAL A 86 -19.44 -3.80 -1.89
C VAL A 86 -18.70 -2.47 -1.78
N VAL A 87 -18.71 -1.85 -0.61
CA VAL A 87 -18.00 -0.58 -0.35
C VAL A 87 -16.49 -0.77 -0.53
N PHE A 88 -15.92 -1.86 0.01
CA PHE A 88 -14.53 -2.22 -0.20
C PHE A 88 -14.19 -2.38 -1.69
N GLY A 89 -15.04 -3.08 -2.46
CA GLY A 89 -14.84 -3.26 -3.90
C GLY A 89 -14.81 -1.93 -4.66
N HIS A 90 -15.71 -1.00 -4.34
CA HIS A 90 -15.72 0.33 -4.96
C HIS A 90 -14.45 1.12 -4.63
N HIS A 91 -14.03 1.16 -3.37
CA HIS A 91 -12.79 1.83 -2.99
C HIS A 91 -11.57 1.20 -3.64
N PHE A 92 -11.51 -0.14 -3.68
CA PHE A 92 -10.43 -0.86 -4.32
C PHE A 92 -10.36 -0.55 -5.82
N ALA A 93 -11.50 -0.61 -6.53
CA ALA A 93 -11.56 -0.30 -7.96
C ALA A 93 -11.14 1.15 -8.26
N ALA A 94 -11.57 2.11 -7.43
CA ALA A 94 -11.21 3.52 -7.57
C ALA A 94 -9.70 3.75 -7.40
N ILE A 95 -9.03 3.02 -6.51
CA ILE A 95 -7.57 3.12 -6.28
C ILE A 95 -6.77 2.33 -7.32
N ALA A 96 -7.26 1.16 -7.73
CA ALA A 96 -6.55 0.28 -8.67
C ALA A 96 -6.62 0.79 -10.12
N GLY A 97 -7.70 1.49 -10.49
CA GLY A 97 -7.93 2.00 -11.84
C GLY A 97 -6.81 2.92 -12.39
N PRO A 98 -6.31 3.91 -11.63
CA PRO A 98 -5.24 4.80 -12.08
C PRO A 98 -3.89 4.13 -12.38
N GLY A 99 -3.58 2.99 -11.73
CA GLY A 99 -2.27 2.33 -11.84
C GLY A 99 -1.86 1.95 -13.28
N PRO A 100 -2.71 1.21 -14.02
CA PRO A 100 -2.47 0.87 -15.43
C PRO A 100 -2.40 2.07 -16.39
N LEU A 101 -2.99 3.22 -16.01
CA LEU A 101 -2.98 4.44 -16.81
C LEU A 101 -1.68 5.23 -16.63
N VAL A 102 -1.27 5.46 -15.38
CA VAL A 102 -0.11 6.32 -15.06
C VAL A 102 1.22 5.54 -15.14
N GLY A 103 1.20 4.24 -14.85
CA GLY A 103 2.39 3.39 -14.84
C GLY A 103 3.18 3.37 -16.16
N PRO A 104 2.55 3.08 -17.32
CA PRO A 104 3.24 3.09 -18.61
C PRO A 104 3.80 4.46 -19.00
N ILE A 105 3.09 5.53 -18.65
CA ILE A 105 3.50 6.91 -18.92
C ILE A 105 4.77 7.25 -18.14
N LEU A 106 4.80 6.94 -16.83
CA LEU A 106 5.98 7.19 -15.99
C LEU A 106 7.18 6.33 -16.41
N ALA A 107 6.94 5.06 -16.76
CA ALA A 107 8.00 4.17 -17.24
C ALA A 107 8.60 4.67 -18.57
N ALA A 108 7.76 5.20 -19.47
CA ALA A 108 8.21 5.76 -20.75
C ALA A 108 8.97 7.08 -20.60
N GLN A 109 8.57 7.94 -19.65
CA GLN A 109 9.17 9.28 -19.48
C GLN A 109 10.41 9.27 -18.59
N PHE A 110 10.39 8.53 -17.49
CA PHE A 110 11.42 8.59 -16.44
C PHE A 110 12.20 7.29 -16.28
N GLY A 111 11.82 6.24 -17.04
CA GLY A 111 12.37 4.89 -16.88
C GLY A 111 11.79 4.15 -15.69
N TYR A 112 12.27 2.92 -15.48
CA TYR A 112 11.67 1.99 -14.50
C TYR A 112 11.88 2.43 -13.04
N LEU A 113 13.02 3.04 -12.70
CA LEU A 113 13.37 3.35 -11.32
C LEU A 113 12.47 4.44 -10.71
N PRO A 114 12.29 5.62 -11.34
CA PRO A 114 11.36 6.63 -10.81
C PRO A 114 9.91 6.15 -10.79
N GLY A 115 9.48 5.38 -11.80
CA GLY A 115 8.15 4.76 -11.81
C GLY A 115 7.94 3.79 -10.64
N THR A 116 8.94 2.96 -10.35
CA THR A 116 8.90 2.02 -9.21
C THR A 116 8.81 2.77 -7.88
N LEU A 117 9.62 3.82 -7.68
CA LEU A 117 9.58 4.62 -6.45
C LEU A 117 8.23 5.30 -6.26
N TRP A 118 7.66 5.87 -7.33
CA TRP A 118 6.33 6.49 -7.29
C TRP A 118 5.24 5.49 -6.87
N ILE A 119 5.25 4.28 -7.44
CA ILE A 119 4.31 3.20 -7.07
C ILE A 119 4.45 2.86 -5.58
N VAL A 120 5.67 2.64 -5.12
CA VAL A 120 5.96 2.13 -3.77
C VAL A 120 5.72 3.17 -2.67
N ILE A 121 5.94 4.45 -2.95
CA ILE A 121 5.77 5.53 -1.98
C ILE A 121 4.28 5.92 -1.83
N GLY A 122 3.43 5.56 -2.80
CA GLY A 122 2.01 5.93 -2.79
C GLY A 122 1.82 7.34 -3.35
N GLY A 123 2.01 7.46 -4.67
CA GLY A 123 1.76 8.67 -5.43
C GLY A 123 0.33 9.19 -5.42
#